data_AF-A0A813LCB4-F1
#
_entry.id   AF-A0A813LCB4-F1
#
_cell.length_a   1.000
_cell.length_b   1.000
_cell.length_c   1.000
_cell.angle_alpha   90.00
_cell.angle_beta   90.00
_cell.angle_gamma   90.00
#
_symmetry.space_group_name_H-M   'P 1'
#
loop_
_entity.id
_entity.type
_entity.pdbx_description
1 polymer ?
#
loop_
_entity_poly.entity_id
_entity_poly.type
_entity_poly.pdbx_seq_one_letter_code
_entity_poly.pdbx_strand_id
1 'polypeptide(L)'
;VPGEQLSELLALLQGAQASEPPLEVLVVVTRGSQEPSGDSFHAASAALWGLARSARWEMPRTAVKLVDLGSEMSPEESAAAVHRALVSDELEVAYLAGGYSVPRLVISTGSA
;
A
#
# COMPACT_ATOMS: atom_id res chain seq x y z
N VAL A 1 13.94 -9.54 7.62
CA VAL A 1 13.94 -10.50 6.46
C VAL A 1 12.59 -10.42 5.77
N PRO A 2 12.43 -10.59 4.43
CA PRO A 2 11.12 -10.47 3.74
C PRO A 2 9.90 -11.11 4.43
N GLY A 3 10.06 -12.29 5.06
CA GLY A 3 8.97 -12.98 5.76
C GLY A 3 8.55 -12.38 7.11
N GLU A 4 9.42 -11.59 7.73
CA GLU A 4 9.16 -10.93 9.02
C GLU A 4 8.14 -9.81 8.85
N GLN A 5 8.36 -8.92 7.88
CA GLN A 5 7.44 -7.82 7.55
C GLN A 5 6.04 -8.34 7.16
N LEU A 6 5.98 -9.46 6.45
CA LEU A 6 4.71 -10.10 6.11
C LEU A 6 3.99 -10.66 7.34
N SER A 7 4.73 -11.24 8.28
CA SER A 7 4.18 -11.75 9.53
C SER A 7 3.70 -10.63 10.44
N GLU A 8 4.45 -9.52 10.50
CA GLU A 8 4.05 -8.30 11.21
C GLU A 8 2.77 -7.70 10.64
N LEU A 9 2.69 -7.59 9.31
CA LEU A 9 1.47 -7.10 8.65
C LEU A 9 0.28 -8.01 8.94
N LEU A 10 0.45 -9.33 8.87
CA LEU A 10 -0.61 -10.28 9.21
C LEU A 10 -1.09 -10.11 10.65
N ALA A 11 -0.17 -9.99 11.61
CA ALA A 11 -0.51 -9.77 13.02
C ALA A 11 -1.26 -8.45 13.23
N LEU A 12 -0.83 -7.36 12.55
CA LEU A 12 -1.53 -6.08 12.56
C LEU A 12 -2.95 -6.18 12.01
N LEU A 13 -3.14 -6.87 10.88
CA LEU A 13 -4.46 -7.07 10.27
C LEU A 13 -5.38 -7.90 11.17
N GLN A 14 -4.86 -8.96 11.79
CA GLN A 14 -5.61 -9.78 12.74
C GLN A 14 -6.02 -8.98 13.98
N GLY A 15 -5.11 -8.18 14.54
CA GLY A 15 -5.40 -7.30 15.66
C GLY A 15 -6.44 -6.23 15.31
N ALA A 16 -6.32 -5.61 14.14
CA ALA A 16 -7.29 -4.64 13.63
C ALA A 16 -8.69 -5.27 13.46
N GLN A 17 -8.78 -6.49 12.91
CA GLN A 17 -10.06 -7.18 12.72
C GLN A 17 -10.74 -7.52 14.05
N ALA A 18 -9.95 -7.86 15.07
CA ALA A 18 -10.42 -8.19 16.42
C ALA A 18 -10.72 -6.95 17.29
N SER A 19 -10.41 -5.74 16.81
CA SER A 19 -10.59 -4.51 17.60
C SER A 19 -12.06 -4.16 17.81
N GLU A 20 -12.36 -3.68 19.02
CA GLU A 20 -13.67 -3.13 19.40
C GLU A 20 -13.48 -1.80 20.14
N PRO A 21 -13.98 -0.66 19.59
CA PRO A 21 -14.66 -0.53 18.30
C PRO A 21 -13.71 -0.83 17.12
N PRO A 22 -14.24 -1.22 15.95
CA PRO A 22 -13.41 -1.48 14.78
C PRO A 22 -12.69 -0.21 14.34
N LEU A 23 -11.46 -0.37 13.83
CA LEU A 23 -10.76 0.72 13.15
C LEU A 23 -11.50 1.14 11.89
N GLU A 24 -11.71 2.44 11.70
CA GLU A 24 -12.34 2.96 10.48
C GLU A 24 -11.41 2.84 9.27
N VAL A 25 -10.11 3.11 9.45
CA VAL A 25 -9.10 3.08 8.39
C VAL A 25 -7.79 2.49 8.90
N LEU A 26 -7.14 1.69 8.05
CA LEU A 26 -5.78 1.19 8.26
C LEU A 26 -4.96 1.51 7.02
N VAL A 27 -3.92 2.33 7.17
CA VAL A 27 -3.03 2.69 6.05
C VAL A 27 -1.72 1.93 6.18
N VAL A 28 -1.44 1.08 5.21
CA VAL A 28 -0.17 0.37 5.07
C VAL A 28 0.74 1.19 4.17
N VAL A 29 1.84 1.69 4.72
CA VAL A 29 2.79 2.54 4.00
C VAL A 29 4.04 1.73 3.64
N THR A 30 4.38 1.70 2.36
CA THR A 30 5.64 1.14 1.85
C THR A 30 6.52 2.25 1.28
N ARG A 31 7.79 1.96 1.01
CA ARG A 31 8.72 2.89 0.37
C ARG A 31 9.42 2.21 -0.80
N GLY A 32 9.45 2.87 -1.95
CA GLY A 32 10.11 2.42 -3.18
C GLY A 32 9.57 1.10 -3.75
N SER A 33 8.40 0.64 -3.32
CA SER A 33 7.85 -0.66 -3.73
C SER A 33 7.22 -0.64 -5.11
N GLN A 34 6.85 0.54 -5.61
CA GLN A 34 6.24 0.78 -6.92
C GLN A 34 7.13 1.66 -7.81
N GLU A 35 8.39 1.89 -7.42
CA GLU A 35 9.36 2.62 -8.24
C GLU A 35 9.72 1.84 -9.51
N PRO A 36 9.70 2.47 -10.71
CA PRO A 36 10.06 1.80 -11.96
C PRO A 36 11.56 1.43 -12.12
N SER A 37 12.40 1.58 -11.09
CA SER A 37 13.84 1.42 -11.21
C SER A 37 14.26 -0.04 -11.40
N GLY A 38 15.10 -0.28 -12.41
CA GLY A 38 15.52 -1.58 -12.92
C GLY A 38 16.07 -2.58 -11.88
N ASP A 39 15.91 -3.85 -12.22
CA ASP A 39 16.43 -5.06 -11.58
C ASP A 39 16.05 -5.37 -10.11
N SER A 40 15.28 -4.52 -9.43
CA SER A 40 14.89 -4.77 -8.02
C SER A 40 13.37 -4.83 -7.82
N PHE A 41 12.73 -5.81 -8.45
CA PHE A 41 11.42 -6.27 -8.00
C PHE A 41 11.54 -6.81 -6.56
N HIS A 42 11.04 -6.04 -5.59
CA HIS A 42 11.04 -6.47 -4.20
C HIS A 42 9.87 -7.45 -3.98
N ALA A 43 10.13 -8.74 -4.17
CA ALA A 43 9.14 -9.80 -3.94
C ALA A 43 8.47 -9.72 -2.56
N ALA A 44 9.20 -9.23 -1.56
CA ALA A 44 8.67 -8.92 -0.22
C ALA A 44 7.54 -7.90 -0.29
N SER A 45 7.79 -6.75 -0.93
CA SER A 45 6.80 -5.67 -1.08
C SER A 45 5.58 -6.12 -1.88
N ALA A 46 5.78 -6.94 -2.92
CA ALA A 46 4.66 -7.51 -3.68
C ALA A 46 3.76 -8.40 -2.80
N ALA A 47 4.35 -9.19 -1.89
CA ALA A 47 3.60 -10.00 -0.94
C ALA A 47 2.81 -9.15 0.06
N LEU A 48 3.40 -8.05 0.57
CA LEU A 48 2.71 -7.10 1.46
C LEU A 48 1.48 -6.48 0.78
N TRP A 49 1.65 -6.02 -0.47
CA TRP A 49 0.57 -5.45 -1.27
C TRP A 49 -0.51 -6.49 -1.62
N GLY A 50 -0.13 -7.74 -1.90
CA GLY A 50 -1.06 -8.84 -2.09
C GLY A 50 -1.90 -9.14 -0.85
N LEU A 51 -1.24 -9.27 0.31
CA LEU A 51 -1.92 -9.56 1.59
C LEU A 51 -2.92 -8.45 1.96
N ALA A 52 -2.50 -7.18 1.89
CA ALA A 52 -3.38 -6.05 2.20
C ALA A 52 -4.57 -5.96 1.24
N ARG A 53 -4.39 -6.29 -0.05
CA ARG A 53 -5.50 -6.37 -1.01
C ARG A 53 -6.50 -7.46 -0.66
N SER A 54 -6.04 -8.64 -0.24
CA SER A 54 -6.92 -9.71 0.22
C SER A 54 -7.68 -9.31 1.49
N ALA A 55 -6.98 -8.69 2.46
CA ALA A 55 -7.57 -8.28 3.73
C ALA A 55 -8.76 -7.32 3.57
N ARG A 56 -8.76 -6.44 2.55
CA ARG A 56 -9.91 -5.55 2.26
C ARG A 56 -11.23 -6.29 2.07
N TRP A 57 -11.18 -7.48 1.48
CA TRP A 57 -12.38 -8.30 1.26
C TRP A 57 -12.85 -9.01 2.54
N GLU A 58 -11.95 -9.19 3.51
CA GLU A 58 -12.23 -9.89 4.78
C GLU A 58 -12.55 -8.91 5.94
N MET A 59 -12.25 -7.62 5.76
CA MET A 59 -12.40 -6.57 6.77
C MET A 59 -13.40 -5.48 6.31
N PRO A 60 -14.71 -5.77 6.11
CA PRO A 60 -15.66 -4.82 5.52
C PRO A 60 -15.93 -3.57 6.38
N ARG A 61 -15.53 -3.57 7.66
CA ARG A 61 -15.68 -2.43 8.58
C ARG A 61 -14.45 -1.52 8.64
N THR A 62 -13.36 -1.91 7.99
CA THR A 62 -12.08 -1.20 8.04
C THR A 62 -11.58 -0.93 6.63
N ALA A 63 -11.43 0.34 6.28
CA ALA A 63 -10.84 0.74 5.01
C ALA A 63 -9.32 0.49 5.04
N VAL A 64 -8.87 -0.63 4.48
CA VAL A 64 -7.44 -0.93 4.34
C VAL A 64 -6.91 -0.22 3.09
N LYS A 65 -6.00 0.74 3.24
CA LYS A 65 -5.38 1.51 2.14
C LYS A 65 -3.89 1.20 2.03
N LEU A 66 -3.36 1.24 0.80
CA LEU A 66 -1.94 1.05 0.51
C LEU A 66 -1.36 2.35 -0.06
N VAL A 67 -0.23 2.77 0.49
CA VAL A 67 0.50 3.97 0.06
C VAL A 67 1.96 3.59 -0.15
N ASP A 68 2.46 3.70 -1.38
CA ASP A 68 3.90 3.68 -1.61
C ASP A 68 4.45 5.10 -1.63
N LEU A 69 5.54 5.32 -0.90
CA LEU A 69 6.30 6.56 -0.91
C LEU A 69 7.57 6.37 -1.75
N GLY A 70 7.95 7.39 -2.51
CA GLY A 70 9.24 7.39 -3.20
C GLY A 70 10.40 7.25 -2.20
N SER A 71 11.44 6.54 -2.60
CA SER A 71 12.68 6.32 -1.85
C SER A 71 13.26 7.64 -1.35
N GLU A 72 13.32 8.64 -2.22
CA GLU A 72 13.94 9.94 -1.99
C GLU A 72 12.98 11.04 -1.44
N MET A 73 11.77 10.68 -1.02
CA MET A 73 10.84 11.67 -0.44
C MET A 73 11.25 12.11 0.97
N SER A 74 11.26 13.42 1.21
CA SER A 74 11.45 14.02 2.53
C SER A 74 10.34 13.62 3.52
N PRO A 75 10.57 13.78 4.85
CA PRO A 75 9.53 13.54 5.84
C PRO A 75 8.26 14.39 5.66
N GLU A 76 8.41 15.65 5.24
CA GLU A 76 7.28 16.55 4.99
C GLU A 76 6.45 16.09 3.79
N GLU A 77 7.10 15.73 2.68
CA GLU A 77 6.44 15.18 1.50
C GLU A 77 5.75 13.84 1.81
N SER A 78 6.41 13.00 2.63
CA SER A 78 5.88 11.72 3.10
C SER A 78 4.61 11.91 3.93
N ALA A 79 4.63 12.83 4.90
CA ALA A 79 3.46 13.14 5.73
C ALA A 79 2.30 13.71 4.89
N ALA A 80 2.59 14.61 3.95
CA ALA A 80 1.59 15.16 3.05
C ALA A 80 0.97 14.08 2.14
N ALA A 81 1.76 13.12 1.67
CA ALA A 81 1.30 11.99 0.87
C ALA A 81 0.37 11.04 1.66
N VAL A 82 0.75 10.69 2.89
CA VAL A 82 -0.08 9.86 3.78
C VAL A 82 -1.39 10.58 4.13
N HIS A 83 -1.33 11.88 4.44
CA HIS A 83 -2.54 12.68 4.69
C HIS A 83 -3.49 12.70 3.48
N ARG A 84 -2.96 12.92 2.26
CA ARG A 84 -3.77 12.87 1.03
C ARG A 84 -4.41 11.50 0.82
N ALA A 85 -3.68 10.41 1.09
CA ALA A 85 -4.23 9.06 0.95
C ALA A 85 -5.34 8.76 1.97
N LEU A 86 -5.23 9.31 3.19
CA LEU A 86 -6.28 9.19 4.21
C LEU A 86 -7.62 9.78 3.73
N VAL A 87 -7.59 10.95 3.11
CA VAL A 87 -8.81 11.67 2.65
C VAL A 87 -9.28 11.29 1.24
N SER A 88 -8.46 10.56 0.47
CA SER A 88 -8.79 10.11 -0.89
C SER A 88 -9.73 8.88 -0.88
N ASP A 89 -10.53 8.71 -1.93
CA ASP A 89 -11.30 7.47 -2.16
C ASP A 89 -10.45 6.35 -2.77
N GLU A 90 -9.21 6.65 -3.16
CA GLU A 90 -8.28 5.67 -3.70
C GLU A 90 -7.79 4.72 -2.61
N LEU A 91 -7.94 3.43 -2.86
CA LEU A 91 -7.44 2.39 -1.96
C LEU A 91 -5.94 2.15 -2.12
N GLU A 92 -5.37 2.48 -3.27
CA GLU A 92 -3.97 2.24 -3.60
C GLU A 92 -3.39 3.46 -4.30
N VAL A 93 -2.29 3.99 -3.78
CA VAL A 93 -1.59 5.14 -4.36
C VAL A 93 -0.08 4.93 -4.24
N ALA A 94 0.67 5.22 -5.30
CA ALA A 94 2.13 5.30 -5.25
C ALA A 94 2.59 6.71 -5.58
N TYR A 95 3.35 7.32 -4.68
CA TYR A 95 3.97 8.64 -4.86
C TYR A 95 5.40 8.45 -5.35
N LEU A 96 5.73 9.06 -6.48
CA LEU A 96 7.04 9.01 -7.13
C LEU A 96 7.56 10.44 -7.33
N ALA A 97 8.85 10.58 -7.68
CA ALA A 97 9.39 11.87 -8.08
C ALA A 97 8.56 12.44 -9.26
N GLY A 98 7.83 13.54 -9.00
CA GLY A 98 7.02 14.23 -10.01
C GLY A 98 5.52 13.91 -10.01
N GLY A 99 4.99 13.07 -9.10
CA GLY A 99 3.55 12.88 -9.01
C GLY A 99 3.10 11.66 -8.22
N TYR A 100 1.86 11.22 -8.48
CA TYR A 100 1.32 9.98 -7.94
C TYR A 100 0.67 9.15 -9.04
N SER A 101 0.58 7.85 -8.82
CA SER A 101 -0.11 6.90 -9.68
C SER A 101 -1.09 6.06 -8.86
N VAL A 102 -2.16 5.63 -9.53
CA VAL A 102 -3.18 4.75 -8.96
C VAL A 102 -3.32 3.54 -9.89
N PRO A 103 -3.33 2.31 -9.36
CA PRO A 103 -3.42 1.13 -10.19
C PRO A 103 -4.80 1.05 -10.84
N ARG A 104 -4.81 0.72 -12.13
CA ARG A 104 -6.00 0.50 -12.93
C ARG A 104 -5.79 -0.69 -13.85
N LEU A 105 -6.83 -1.51 -14.01
CA LEU A 105 -6.83 -2.56 -15.01
C LEU A 105 -7.18 -1.95 -16.36
N VAL A 106 -6.33 -2.19 -17.35
CA VAL A 106 -6.55 -1.76 -18.74
C VAL A 106 -6.51 -2.96 -19.66
N ILE A 107 -7.24 -2.88 -20.76
CA ILE A 107 -7.18 -3.89 -21.81
C ILE A 107 -5.80 -3.79 -22.48
N SER A 108 -5.09 -4.91 -22.58
CA SER A 108 -3.87 -4.95 -23.37
C SER A 108 -4.21 -4.79 -24.85
N THR A 109 -3.69 -3.74 -25.48
CA THR A 109 -3.89 -3.48 -26.92
C THR A 109 -2.90 -4.22 -27.81
N GLY A 110 -2.09 -5.12 -27.23
CA GLY A 110 -1.14 -5.97 -27.95
C GLY A 110 0.06 -5.19 -28.49
N SER A 111 1.21 -5.34 -27.83
CA SER A 111 2.49 -5.46 -28.55
C SER A 111 3.31 -6.49 -27.78
N ALA A 112 3.51 -7.64 -28.42
CA ALA A 112 4.60 -8.53 -28.07
C ALA A 112 5.93 -7.93 -28.51
#